data_AF-A0A0A9WZF9-F1
#
_entry.id   AF-A0A0A9WZF9-F1
#
_cell.length_a   1.000
_cell.length_b   1.000
_cell.length_c   1.000
_cell.angle_alpha   90.00
_cell.angle_beta   90.00
_cell.angle_gamma   90.00
#
_symmetry.space_group_name_H-M   'P 1'
#
loop_
_entity.id
_entity.type
_entity.pdbx_description
1 polymer ?
#
loop_
_entity_poly.entity_id
_entity_poly.type
_entity_poly.pdbx_seq_one_letter_code
_entity_poly.pdbx_strand_id
1 'polypeptide(L)'
;GFGMGELLLILSLVMDGLTNSLQERVMSKHSIKSEQFMFDINQAALLLLGISLVYTGEAFKFVSFLNKYPIVLLQVGGVALCSALGQFCIYKCITEFGTLTCSIITTTRKFFTVLSSIIIFGHVLKGRQWFAILLVFTGLLLDIYHGKSSKKNIQK
;
A
#
# COMPACT_ATOMS: atom_id res chain seq x y z
N GLY A 1 -23.16 14.89 1.69
CA GLY A 1 -22.82 14.68 3.10
C GLY A 1 -21.69 13.67 3.19
N PHE A 2 -21.00 13.60 4.32
CA PHE A 2 -19.96 12.60 4.55
C PHE A 2 -20.60 11.20 4.56
N GLY A 3 -20.21 10.30 3.66
CA GLY A 3 -20.79 8.97 3.52
C GLY A 3 -19.96 7.90 4.22
N MET A 4 -20.51 6.68 4.27
CA MET A 4 -19.82 5.51 4.80
C MET A 4 -18.55 5.18 4.00
N GLY A 5 -18.53 5.46 2.70
CA GLY A 5 -17.36 5.25 1.84
C GLY A 5 -16.20 6.15 2.24
N GLU A 6 -16.44 7.45 2.48
CA GLU A 6 -15.40 8.37 2.94
C GLU A 6 -14.87 8.01 4.33
N LEU A 7 -15.76 7.58 5.25
CA LEU A 7 -15.34 7.07 6.57
C LEU A 7 -14.42 5.84 6.45
N LEU A 8 -14.80 4.85 5.65
CA LEU A 8 -14.01 3.63 5.45
C LEU A 8 -12.66 3.94 4.78
N LEU A 9 -12.62 4.91 3.86
CA LEU A 9 -11.37 5.36 3.23
C LEU A 9 -10.42 6.02 4.23
N ILE A 10 -10.92 6.92 5.08
CA ILE A 10 -10.08 7.54 6.13
C ILE A 10 -9.56 6.46 7.08
N LEU A 11 -10.41 5.55 7.53
CA LEU A 11 -10.00 4.47 8.42
C LEU A 11 -8.92 3.59 7.78
N SER A 12 -9.09 3.21 6.50
CA SER A 12 -8.12 2.42 5.75
C SER A 12 -6.77 3.13 5.67
N LEU A 13 -6.75 4.44 5.35
CA LEU A 13 -5.51 5.21 5.24
C LEU A 13 -4.79 5.35 6.59
N VAL A 14 -5.54 5.51 7.68
CA VAL A 14 -4.96 5.55 9.04
C VAL A 14 -4.37 4.18 9.40
N MET A 15 -5.08 3.09 9.11
CA MET A 15 -4.57 1.73 9.35
C MET A 15 -3.33 1.42 8.51
N ASP A 16 -3.29 1.83 7.25
CA ASP A 16 -2.11 1.68 6.39
C ASP A 16 -0.92 2.45 6.97
N GLY A 17 -1.14 3.70 7.41
CA GLY A 17 -0.10 4.51 8.06
C GLY A 17 0.43 3.89 9.35
N LEU A 18 -0.47 3.44 10.23
CA LEU A 18 -0.11 2.76 11.48
C LEU A 18 0.67 1.47 11.22
N THR A 19 0.20 0.63 10.29
CA THR A 19 0.86 -0.64 9.94
C THR A 19 2.27 -0.40 9.42
N ASN A 20 2.47 0.57 8.53
CA ASN A 20 3.79 0.92 8.02
C ASN A 20 4.73 1.38 9.15
N SER A 21 4.24 2.18 10.10
CA SER A 21 5.05 2.64 11.24
C SER A 21 5.39 1.51 12.22
N LEU A 22 4.46 0.59 12.46
CA LEU A 22 4.71 -0.60 13.29
C LEU A 22 5.70 -1.53 12.60
N GLN A 23 5.59 -1.70 11.28
CA GLN A 23 6.51 -2.48 10.46
C GLN A 23 7.95 -1.97 10.62
N GLU A 24 8.15 -0.66 10.50
CA GLU A 24 9.47 -0.01 10.70
C GLU A 24 10.00 -0.16 12.14
N ARG A 25 9.12 -0.06 13.14
CA ARG A 25 9.49 -0.24 14.55
C ARG A 25 9.95 -1.68 14.85
N VAL A 26 9.29 -2.68 14.27
CA VAL A 26 9.69 -4.08 14.44
C VAL A 26 11.03 -4.36 13.76
N MET A 27 11.21 -3.87 12.53
CA MET A 27 12.46 -4.01 11.77
C MET A 27 13.66 -3.30 12.40
N SER A 28 13.45 -2.18 13.09
CA SER A 28 14.52 -1.45 13.80
C SER A 28 14.88 -2.10 15.14
N LYS A 29 13.88 -2.67 15.85
CA LYS A 29 14.10 -3.30 17.17
C LYS A 29 14.70 -4.71 17.05
N HIS A 30 14.33 -5.46 16.02
CA HIS A 30 14.90 -6.77 15.75
C HIS A 30 15.57 -6.69 14.39
N SER A 31 16.89 -6.92 14.33
CA SER A 31 17.68 -6.98 13.08
C SER A 31 17.33 -8.23 12.25
N ILE A 32 16.04 -8.44 11.99
CA ILE A 32 15.49 -9.57 11.24
C ILE A 32 15.85 -9.37 9.78
N LYS A 33 16.26 -10.45 9.12
CA LYS A 33 16.48 -10.43 7.68
C LYS A 33 15.16 -10.08 6.97
N SER A 34 15.21 -9.14 6.03
CA SER A 34 14.09 -8.66 5.23
C SER A 34 13.14 -9.74 4.72
N GLU A 35 13.68 -10.86 4.30
CA GLU A 35 12.95 -11.99 3.72
C GLU A 35 12.15 -12.77 4.77
N GLN A 36 12.72 -12.98 5.95
CA GLN A 36 12.04 -13.67 7.06
C GLN A 36 10.88 -12.81 7.58
N PHE A 37 11.11 -11.50 7.71
CA PHE A 37 10.09 -10.57 8.15
C PHE A 37 8.90 -10.47 7.15
N MET A 38 9.18 -10.49 5.84
CA MET A 38 8.14 -10.55 4.82
C MET A 38 7.30 -11.84 4.93
N PHE A 39 7.97 -12.97 5.17
CA PHE A 39 7.29 -14.26 5.34
C PHE A 39 6.37 -14.26 6.58
N ASP A 40 6.86 -13.76 7.72
CA ASP A 40 6.10 -13.72 8.98
C ASP A 40 4.84 -12.85 8.86
N ILE A 41 4.95 -11.68 8.23
CA ILE A 41 3.79 -10.80 8.00
C ILE A 41 2.80 -11.47 7.04
N ASN A 42 3.28 -12.06 5.94
CA ASN A 42 2.41 -12.74 4.98
C ASN A 42 1.74 -13.98 5.58
N GLN A 43 2.41 -14.71 6.48
CA GLN A 43 1.83 -15.84 7.20
C GLN A 43 0.74 -15.37 8.18
N ALA A 44 0.98 -14.31 8.95
CA ALA A 44 -0.04 -13.74 9.83
C ALA A 44 -1.26 -13.23 9.04
N ALA A 45 -1.03 -12.59 7.89
CA ALA A 45 -2.08 -12.14 6.98
C ALA A 45 -2.88 -13.33 6.42
N LEU A 46 -2.21 -14.42 6.03
CA LEU A 46 -2.86 -15.64 5.55
C LEU A 46 -3.76 -16.26 6.62
N LEU A 47 -3.30 -16.33 7.87
CA LEU A 47 -4.10 -16.87 8.98
C LEU A 47 -5.35 -16.02 9.24
N LEU A 48 -5.18 -14.70 9.33
CA LEU A 48 -6.29 -13.77 9.58
C LEU A 48 -7.33 -13.79 8.46
N LEU A 49 -6.87 -13.75 7.20
CA LEU A 49 -7.74 -13.86 6.03
C LEU A 49 -8.40 -15.23 5.93
N GLY A 50 -7.68 -16.30 6.24
CA GLY A 50 -8.20 -17.68 6.25
C GLY A 50 -9.34 -17.85 7.25
N ILE A 51 -9.16 -17.36 8.48
CA ILE A 51 -10.22 -17.37 9.50
C ILE A 51 -11.44 -16.57 9.02
N SER A 52 -11.22 -15.39 8.45
CA SER A 52 -12.30 -14.55 7.90
C SER A 52 -13.04 -15.23 6.73
N LEU A 53 -12.32 -15.92 5.86
CA LEU A 53 -12.89 -16.64 4.71
C LEU A 53 -13.77 -17.82 5.16
N VAL A 54 -13.35 -18.55 6.20
CA VAL A 54 -14.13 -19.63 6.80
C VAL A 54 -15.36 -19.07 7.52
N TYR A 55 -15.19 -18.00 8.30
CA TYR A 55 -16.27 -17.35 9.04
C TYR A 55 -17.37 -16.79 8.12
N THR A 56 -16.99 -16.22 6.98
CA THR A 56 -17.94 -15.68 5.98
C THR A 56 -18.58 -16.75 5.09
N GLY A 57 -18.02 -17.96 5.04
CA GLY A 57 -18.50 -19.06 4.20
C GLY A 57 -18.24 -18.86 2.69
N GLU A 58 -17.52 -17.81 2.30
CA GLU A 58 -17.23 -17.48 0.90
C GLU A 58 -16.29 -18.51 0.23
N ALA A 59 -15.52 -19.27 1.01
CA ALA A 59 -14.66 -20.35 0.52
C ALA A 59 -15.43 -21.36 -0.37
N PHE A 60 -16.60 -21.82 0.09
CA PHE A 60 -17.39 -22.82 -0.63
C PHE A 60 -17.97 -22.25 -1.93
N LYS A 61 -18.41 -20.99 -1.91
CA LYS A 61 -18.89 -20.29 -3.12
C LYS A 61 -17.77 -20.14 -4.14
N PHE A 62 -16.57 -19.80 -3.69
CA PHE A 62 -15.40 -19.68 -4.56
C PHE A 62 -15.02 -21.02 -5.19
N VAL A 63 -15.02 -22.12 -4.45
CA VAL A 63 -14.76 -23.47 -5.00
C VAL A 63 -15.81 -23.86 -6.05
N SER A 64 -17.09 -23.59 -5.79
CA SER A 64 -18.13 -23.82 -6.80
C SER A 64 -17.95 -22.96 -8.05
N PHE A 65 -17.47 -21.72 -7.88
CA PHE A 65 -17.18 -20.81 -9.00
C PHE A 65 -16.00 -21.30 -9.85
N LEU A 66 -14.93 -21.81 -9.22
CA LEU A 66 -13.77 -22.36 -9.93
C LEU A 66 -14.12 -23.60 -10.77
N ASN A 67 -15.00 -24.46 -10.26
CA ASN A 67 -15.50 -25.61 -11.04
C ASN A 67 -16.25 -25.17 -12.31
N LYS A 68 -16.95 -24.03 -12.25
CA LYS A 68 -17.69 -23.47 -13.39
C LYS A 68 -16.78 -22.74 -14.38
N TYR A 69 -15.72 -22.10 -13.90
CA TYR A 69 -14.80 -21.31 -14.72
C TYR A 69 -13.33 -21.62 -14.38
N PRO A 70 -12.78 -22.75 -14.86
CA PRO A 70 -11.42 -23.18 -14.51
C PRO A 70 -10.34 -22.21 -15.02
N ILE A 71 -10.61 -21.44 -16.08
CA ILE A 71 -9.71 -20.39 -16.58
C ILE A 71 -9.38 -19.32 -15.53
N VAL A 72 -10.26 -19.12 -14.55
CA VAL A 72 -10.06 -18.16 -13.46
C VAL A 72 -8.85 -18.55 -12.59
N LEU A 73 -8.52 -19.85 -12.47
CA LEU A 73 -7.32 -20.28 -11.75
C LEU A 73 -6.04 -19.68 -12.34
N LEU A 74 -5.94 -19.59 -13.66
CA LEU A 74 -4.79 -18.96 -14.31
C LEU A 74 -4.77 -17.45 -14.09
N GLN A 75 -5.94 -16.80 -14.10
CA GLN A 75 -6.04 -15.36 -13.84
C GLN A 75 -5.65 -15.03 -12.39
N VAL A 76 -6.20 -15.77 -11.42
CA VAL A 76 -5.87 -15.62 -10.00
C VAL A 76 -4.41 -15.97 -9.75
N GLY A 77 -3.90 -17.05 -10.35
CA GLY A 77 -2.49 -17.41 -10.27
C GLY A 77 -1.57 -16.34 -10.85
N GLY A 78 -1.91 -15.76 -12.00
CA GLY A 78 -1.17 -14.66 -12.61
C GLY A 78 -1.15 -13.40 -11.75
N VAL A 79 -2.31 -13.03 -11.18
CA VAL A 79 -2.41 -11.93 -10.21
C VAL A 79 -1.58 -12.24 -8.96
N ALA A 80 -1.67 -13.44 -8.41
CA ALA A 80 -0.92 -13.84 -7.23
C ALA A 80 0.60 -13.80 -7.45
N LEU A 81 1.09 -14.28 -8.59
CA LEU A 81 2.51 -14.20 -8.96
C LEU A 81 2.96 -12.75 -9.12
N CYS A 82 2.19 -11.93 -9.82
CA CYS A 82 2.47 -10.50 -9.97
C CYS A 82 2.49 -9.79 -8.61
N SER A 83 1.53 -10.09 -7.73
CA SER A 83 1.45 -9.58 -6.37
C SER A 83 2.65 -10.01 -5.53
N ALA A 84 3.08 -11.27 -5.61
CA ALA A 84 4.25 -11.77 -4.87
C ALA A 84 5.54 -11.06 -5.31
N LEU A 85 5.75 -10.89 -6.62
CA LEU A 85 6.89 -10.13 -7.15
C LEU A 85 6.84 -8.65 -6.74
N GLY A 86 5.66 -8.03 -6.79
CA GLY A 86 5.44 -6.65 -6.35
C GLY A 86 5.71 -6.47 -4.87
N GLN A 87 5.22 -7.38 -4.02
CA GLN A 87 5.49 -7.39 -2.59
C GLN A 87 6.98 -7.55 -2.29
N PHE A 88 7.68 -8.44 -2.98
CA PHE A 88 9.12 -8.59 -2.82
C PHE A 88 9.87 -7.29 -3.13
N CYS A 89 9.50 -6.59 -4.21
CA CYS A 89 10.06 -5.28 -4.55
C CYS A 89 9.77 -4.22 -3.48
N ILE A 90 8.54 -4.16 -2.97
CA ILE A 90 8.14 -3.24 -1.89
C ILE A 90 8.95 -3.52 -0.62
N TYR A 91 9.05 -4.78 -0.21
CA TYR A 91 9.83 -5.15 0.98
C TYR A 91 11.30 -4.83 0.82
N LYS A 92 11.91 -5.14 -0.33
CA LYS A 92 13.30 -4.73 -0.61
C LYS A 92 13.46 -3.21 -0.49
N CYS A 93 12.56 -2.43 -1.08
CA CYS A 93 12.56 -0.96 -0.98
C CYS A 93 12.46 -0.48 0.48
N ILE A 94 11.55 -1.07 1.27
CA ILE A 94 11.41 -0.76 2.70
C ILE A 94 12.70 -1.07 3.45
N THR A 95 13.35 -2.19 3.14
CA THR A 95 14.52 -2.65 3.90
C THR A 95 15.79 -1.87 3.57
N GLU A 96 15.92 -1.38 2.33
CA GLU A 96 17.08 -0.59 1.88
C GLU A 96 16.90 0.92 2.12
N PHE A 97 15.68 1.44 1.98
CA PHE A 97 15.38 2.87 1.99
C PHE A 97 14.43 3.33 3.11
N GLY A 98 13.88 2.40 3.88
CA GLY A 98 12.87 2.68 4.90
C GLY A 98 11.45 2.75 4.34
N THR A 99 10.46 2.59 5.22
CA THR A 99 9.03 2.66 4.88
C THR A 99 8.63 4.06 4.39
N LEU A 100 9.23 5.12 4.95
CA LEU A 100 8.97 6.51 4.57
C LEU A 100 9.28 6.76 3.09
N THR A 101 10.44 6.31 2.61
CA THR A 101 10.84 6.50 1.20
C THR A 101 9.90 5.75 0.25
N CYS A 102 9.50 4.53 0.59
CA CYS A 102 8.55 3.74 -0.20
C CYS A 102 7.17 4.42 -0.29
N SER A 103 6.71 5.01 0.82
CA SER A 103 5.47 5.80 0.86
C SER A 103 5.56 7.00 -0.09
N ILE A 104 6.64 7.78 -0.02
CA ILE A 104 6.88 8.95 -0.89
C ILE A 104 6.88 8.56 -2.37
N ILE A 105 7.57 7.47 -2.73
CA ILE A 105 7.60 6.98 -4.12
C ILE A 105 6.18 6.66 -4.61
N THR A 106 5.40 5.97 -3.79
CA THR A 106 4.04 5.55 -4.15
C THR A 106 3.08 6.74 -4.25
N THR A 107 3.13 7.69 -3.30
CA THR A 107 2.28 8.88 -3.31
C THR A 107 2.62 9.79 -4.48
N THR A 108 3.90 9.99 -4.77
CA THR A 108 4.37 10.73 -5.94
C THR A 108 3.86 10.10 -7.24
N ARG A 109 4.00 8.78 -7.40
CA ARG A 109 3.47 8.05 -8.56
C ARG A 109 1.95 8.24 -8.70
N LYS A 110 1.19 8.02 -7.62
CA LYS A 110 -0.28 8.19 -7.61
C LYS A 110 -0.68 9.62 -8.00
N PHE A 111 0.01 10.62 -7.45
CA PHE A 111 -0.25 12.03 -7.74
C PHE A 111 -0.02 12.36 -9.21
N PHE A 112 1.12 11.95 -9.79
CA PHE A 112 1.38 12.16 -11.21
C PHE A 112 0.36 11.43 -12.09
N THR A 113 -0.05 10.21 -11.76
CA THR A 113 -1.11 9.50 -12.50
C THR A 113 -2.42 10.28 -12.49
N VAL A 114 -2.82 10.84 -11.34
CA VAL A 114 -4.03 11.68 -11.24
C VAL A 114 -3.89 12.94 -12.09
N LEU A 115 -2.75 13.63 -12.03
CA LEU A 115 -2.50 14.85 -12.80
C LEU A 115 -2.51 14.57 -14.32
N SER A 116 -1.80 13.52 -14.76
CA SER A 116 -1.81 13.07 -16.15
C SER A 116 -3.22 12.71 -16.62
N SER A 117 -4.01 12.03 -15.78
CA SER A 117 -5.41 11.72 -16.08
C SER A 117 -6.23 13.00 -16.30
N ILE A 118 -6.07 14.02 -15.45
CA ILE A 118 -6.80 15.28 -15.60
C ILE A 118 -6.44 15.99 -16.92
N ILE A 119 -5.15 16.01 -17.27
CA ILE A 119 -4.66 16.64 -18.50
C ILE A 119 -5.16 15.90 -19.74
N ILE A 120 -5.05 14.57 -19.77
CA ILE A 120 -5.42 13.74 -20.92
C ILE A 120 -6.93 13.75 -21.16
N PHE A 121 -7.74 13.66 -20.10
CA PHE A 121 -9.21 13.65 -20.21
C PHE A 121 -9.84 15.06 -20.23
N GLY A 122 -9.02 16.13 -20.15
CA GLY A 122 -9.49 17.52 -20.24
C GLY A 122 -10.44 17.94 -19.11
N HIS A 123 -10.31 17.36 -17.91
CA HIS A 123 -11.20 17.68 -16.80
C HIS A 123 -10.98 19.10 -16.27
N VAL A 124 -12.02 19.94 -16.33
CA VAL A 124 -11.98 21.30 -15.77
C VAL A 124 -12.02 21.23 -14.25
N LEU A 125 -10.90 21.59 -13.62
CA LEU A 125 -10.77 21.60 -12.16
C LEU A 125 -11.41 22.85 -11.54
N LYS A 126 -12.25 22.64 -10.52
CA LYS A 126 -12.77 23.71 -9.67
C LYS A 126 -11.66 24.31 -8.81
N GLY A 127 -11.77 25.56 -8.38
CA GLY A 127 -10.75 26.24 -7.56
C GLY A 127 -10.35 25.47 -6.28
N ARG A 128 -11.30 24.77 -5.65
CA ARG A 128 -11.01 23.89 -4.49
C ARG A 128 -10.08 22.71 -4.82
N GLN A 129 -10.14 22.18 -6.04
CA GLN A 129 -9.30 21.06 -6.48
C GLN A 129 -7.87 21.53 -6.78
N TRP A 130 -7.73 22.74 -7.33
CA TRP A 130 -6.43 23.39 -7.47
C TRP A 130 -5.74 23.61 -6.12
N PHE A 131 -6.48 24.05 -5.10
CA PHE A 131 -5.95 24.17 -3.75
C PHE A 131 -5.50 22.81 -3.17
N ALA A 132 -6.29 21.74 -3.38
CA ALA A 132 -5.91 20.40 -2.96
C ALA A 132 -4.61 19.90 -3.65
N ILE A 133 -4.45 20.20 -4.94
CA ILE A 133 -3.22 19.87 -5.69
C ILE A 133 -2.01 20.59 -5.09
N LEU A 134 -2.13 21.89 -4.83
CA LEU A 134 -1.05 22.67 -4.20
C LEU A 134 -0.67 22.11 -2.84
N LEU A 135 -1.66 21.78 -2.01
CA LEU A 135 -1.44 21.20 -0.68
C LEU A 135 -0.69 19.87 -0.75
N VAL A 136 -1.09 18.96 -1.65
CA VAL A 136 -0.41 17.67 -1.85
C VAL A 136 1.03 17.88 -2.32
N PHE A 137 1.27 18.84 -3.23
CA PHE A 137 2.60 19.15 -3.72
C PHE A 137 3.51 19.69 -2.62
N THR A 138 3.00 20.61 -1.78
CA THR A 138 3.74 21.11 -0.61
C THR A 138 4.05 19.98 0.38
N GLY A 139 3.10 19.10 0.66
CA GLY A 139 3.31 17.93 1.53
C GLY A 139 4.42 17.02 1.00
N LEU A 140 4.38 16.66 -0.28
CA LEU A 140 5.42 15.84 -0.91
C LEU A 140 6.81 16.49 -0.85
N LEU A 141 6.90 17.80 -1.11
CA LEU A 141 8.17 18.53 -1.01
C LEU A 141 8.72 18.54 0.41
N LEU A 142 7.87 18.74 1.42
CA LEU A 142 8.25 18.68 2.82
C LEU A 142 8.70 17.27 3.23
N ASP A 143 8.00 16.23 2.78
CA ASP A 143 8.37 14.84 3.05
C ASP A 143 9.71 14.45 2.41
N ILE A 144 9.98 14.90 1.18
CA ILE A 144 11.29 14.70 0.53
C ILE A 144 12.40 15.45 1.29
N TYR A 145 12.12 16.67 1.73
CA TYR A 145 13.08 17.49 2.47
C TYR A 145 13.41 16.88 3.84
N HIS A 146 12.39 16.48 4.61
CA HIS A 146 12.58 15.87 5.92
C HIS A 146 13.07 14.41 5.86
N GLY A 147 12.68 13.65 4.83
CA GLY A 147 13.18 12.29 4.60
C GLY A 147 14.70 12.21 4.45
N LYS A 148 15.34 13.26 3.88
CA LYS A 148 16.80 13.39 3.83
C LYS A 148 17.45 13.63 5.20
N SER A 149 16.75 14.28 6.14
CA SER A 149 17.30 14.64 7.45
C SER A 149 17.37 13.44 8.41
N SER A 150 16.44 12.48 8.28
CA SER A 150 16.41 11.27 9.14
C SER A 150 17.66 10.38 8.97
N LYS A 151 18.25 10.32 7.76
CA LYS A 151 19.53 9.60 7.54
C LYS A 151 20.74 10.28 8.19
N LYS A 152 20.67 11.57 8.54
CA LYS A 152 21.82 12.32 9.08
C LYS A 152 22.01 12.13 10.59
N ASN A 153 21.02 11.62 11.32
CA ASN A 153 21.08 11.43 12.78
C ASN A 153 21.38 9.99 13.23
N ILE A 154 21.58 9.03 12.31
CA ILE A 154 21.97 7.64 12.64
C ILE A 154 23.50 7.44 12.55
N GLN A 155 24.25 8.44 12.08
CA GLN A 155 25.72 8.42 12.02
C GLN A 155 26.40 9.35 13.06
N LYS A 156 25.84 9.47 14.27
CA LYS A 156 26.57 10.02 15.41
C LYS A 156 26.45 9.11 16.62
#